data_AF-A0A353ZNZ2-F1
#
_entry.id   AF-A0A353ZNZ2-F1
#
_cell.length_a   1.000
_cell.length_b   1.000
_cell.length_c   1.000
_cell.angle_alpha   90.00
_cell.angle_beta   90.00
_cell.angle_gamma   90.00
#
_symmetry.space_group_name_H-M   'P 1'
#
loop_
_entity.id
_entity.type
_entity.pdbx_description
1 polymer ?
#
loop_
_entity_poly.entity_id
_entity_poly.type
_entity_poly.pdbx_seq_one_letter_code
_entity_poly.pdbx_strand_id
1 'polypeptide(L)'
;MVLAALAGASGRTAVAAALAVAVEFLVFGAIGTGVAALLKHPVRAGILGWVLAIALVAGNVAAVWALMPAVRSEDPVTVAINVKHGPFGEAVAYDCAPEAVGNAEIFHTERIMWLAATNPVVIFTMMAADTGLADGIPGWIPAALQSAGDGSQVPCVGGVPLVEDSMHAPLAAIGLALQGTLAALLLAAGQRSARRRLATAA
;
A
#
# COMPACT_ATOMS: atom_id res chain seq x y z
N MET A 1 -20.65 -11.33 -1.07
CA MET A 1 -21.14 -12.59 -1.69
C MET A 1 -22.13 -12.34 -2.81
N VAL A 2 -23.22 -11.59 -2.60
CA VAL A 2 -24.22 -11.30 -3.66
C VAL A 2 -23.60 -10.62 -4.89
N LEU A 3 -22.79 -9.57 -4.71
CA LEU A 3 -22.11 -8.87 -5.80
C LEU A 3 -21.08 -9.74 -6.56
N ALA A 4 -20.36 -10.62 -5.85
CA ALA A 4 -19.40 -11.55 -6.47
C ALA A 4 -20.11 -12.67 -7.26
N ALA A 5 -21.25 -13.15 -6.77
CA ALA A 5 -22.09 -14.11 -7.47
C ALA A 5 -22.74 -13.50 -8.72
N LEU A 6 -23.17 -12.23 -8.65
CA LEU A 6 -23.66 -11.47 -9.81
C LEU A 6 -22.57 -11.19 -10.86
N ALA A 7 -21.30 -11.13 -10.45
CA ALA A 7 -20.15 -10.93 -11.32
C ALA A 7 -19.56 -12.23 -11.91
N GLY A 8 -20.15 -13.39 -11.64
CA GLY A 8 -19.66 -14.68 -12.16
C GLY A 8 -18.33 -15.15 -11.55
N ALA A 9 -17.94 -14.59 -10.41
CA ALA A 9 -16.64 -14.84 -9.80
C ALA A 9 -16.59 -16.24 -9.14
N SER A 10 -15.46 -16.95 -9.28
CA SER A 10 -15.29 -18.29 -8.70
C SER A 10 -15.49 -18.29 -7.16
N GLY A 11 -15.95 -19.39 -6.56
CA GLY A 11 -16.20 -19.44 -5.11
C GLY A 11 -14.99 -19.02 -4.24
N ARG A 12 -13.77 -19.27 -4.71
CA ARG A 12 -12.52 -18.87 -4.05
C ARG A 12 -12.30 -17.34 -4.06
N THR A 13 -12.62 -16.70 -5.18
CA THR A 13 -12.54 -15.22 -5.34
C THR A 13 -13.54 -14.50 -4.43
N ALA A 14 -14.76 -15.01 -4.32
CA ALA A 14 -15.78 -14.45 -3.43
C ALA A 14 -15.38 -14.49 -1.96
N VAL A 15 -14.67 -15.55 -1.53
CA VAL A 15 -14.18 -15.71 -0.15
C VAL A 15 -13.01 -14.76 0.12
N ALA A 16 -12.02 -14.69 -0.77
CA ALA A 16 -10.87 -13.79 -0.60
C ALA A 16 -11.30 -12.31 -0.56
N ALA A 17 -12.19 -11.89 -1.46
CA ALA A 17 -12.76 -10.54 -1.43
C ALA A 17 -13.55 -10.27 -0.13
N ALA A 18 -14.33 -11.26 0.34
CA ALA A 18 -15.06 -11.11 1.60
C ALA A 18 -14.13 -11.00 2.82
N LEU A 19 -13.03 -11.75 2.85
CA LEU A 19 -12.02 -11.66 3.90
C LEU A 19 -11.33 -10.29 3.89
N ALA A 20 -10.92 -9.81 2.71
CA ALA A 20 -10.31 -8.49 2.56
C ALA A 20 -11.25 -7.37 3.05
N VAL A 21 -12.52 -7.42 2.68
CA VAL A 21 -13.55 -6.49 3.16
C VAL A 21 -13.72 -6.62 4.68
N ALA A 22 -13.77 -7.83 5.22
CA ALA A 22 -13.89 -8.05 6.66
C ALA A 22 -12.71 -7.46 7.45
N VAL A 23 -11.48 -7.62 6.95
CA VAL A 23 -10.28 -7.03 7.55
C VAL A 23 -10.37 -5.50 7.59
N GLU A 24 -10.71 -4.87 6.46
CA GLU A 24 -10.84 -3.40 6.41
C GLU A 24 -11.98 -2.90 7.31
N PHE A 25 -13.12 -3.60 7.36
CA PHE A 25 -14.19 -3.28 8.31
C PHE A 25 -13.72 -3.34 9.77
N LEU A 26 -12.90 -4.33 10.12
CA LEU A 26 -12.33 -4.45 11.47
C LEU A 26 -11.34 -3.32 11.76
N VAL A 27 -10.47 -2.97 10.82
CA VAL A 27 -9.50 -1.87 10.96
C VAL A 27 -10.21 -0.53 11.14
N PHE A 28 -11.11 -0.15 10.22
CA PHE A 28 -11.85 1.11 10.33
C PHE A 28 -12.80 1.12 11.53
N GLY A 29 -13.38 -0.02 11.88
CA GLY A 29 -14.19 -0.18 13.09
C GLY A 29 -13.36 0.04 14.37
N ALA A 30 -12.16 -0.53 14.44
CA ALA A 30 -11.21 -0.36 15.55
C ALA A 30 -10.76 1.11 15.69
N ILE A 31 -10.44 1.75 14.58
CA ILE A 31 -10.11 3.17 14.52
C ILE A 31 -11.27 4.02 15.05
N GLY A 32 -12.48 3.81 14.51
CA GLY A 32 -13.67 4.58 14.88
C GLY A 32 -14.04 4.40 16.35
N THR A 33 -13.98 3.17 16.86
CA THR A 33 -14.24 2.86 18.27
C THR A 33 -13.18 3.46 19.19
N GLY A 34 -11.89 3.41 18.82
CA GLY A 34 -10.80 4.06 19.55
C GLY A 34 -10.99 5.58 19.64
N VAL A 35 -11.31 6.23 18.52
CA VAL A 35 -11.60 7.68 18.46
C VAL A 35 -12.82 8.05 19.29
N ALA A 36 -13.90 7.25 19.21
CA ALA A 36 -15.11 7.47 20.01
C ALA A 36 -14.83 7.32 21.51
N ALA A 37 -14.00 6.36 21.92
CA ALA A 37 -13.60 6.19 23.31
C ALA A 37 -12.67 7.30 23.83
N LEU A 38 -11.96 8.00 22.93
CA LEU A 38 -11.12 9.15 23.27
C LEU A 38 -11.92 10.43 23.50
N LEU A 39 -13.04 10.62 22.81
CA LEU A 39 -13.80 11.88 22.86
C LEU A 39 -15.07 11.75 23.71
N LYS A 40 -15.39 12.78 24.51
CA LYS A 40 -16.67 12.80 25.27
C LYS A 40 -17.89 13.07 24.38
N HIS A 41 -17.68 13.71 23.23
CA HIS A 41 -18.76 14.26 22.41
C HIS A 41 -18.94 13.42 21.13
N PRO A 42 -20.11 12.78 20.93
CA PRO A 42 -20.33 11.83 19.83
C PRO A 42 -20.17 12.48 18.45
N VAL A 43 -20.63 13.73 18.32
CA VAL A 43 -20.49 14.50 17.06
C VAL A 43 -19.01 14.74 16.71
N ARG A 44 -18.16 15.07 17.69
CA ARG A 44 -16.72 15.29 17.44
C ARG A 44 -16.01 13.99 17.10
N ALA A 45 -16.41 12.89 17.72
CA ALA A 45 -15.91 11.56 17.37
C ALA A 45 -16.26 11.17 15.94
N GLY A 46 -17.51 11.42 15.52
CA GLY A 46 -17.95 11.17 14.15
C GLY A 46 -17.16 11.99 13.12
N ILE A 47 -17.01 13.30 13.36
CA ILE A 47 -16.22 14.20 12.49
C ILE A 47 -14.77 13.71 12.40
N LEU A 48 -14.12 13.41 13.53
CA LEU A 48 -12.73 12.98 13.53
C LEU A 48 -12.54 11.62 12.85
N GLY A 49 -13.49 10.69 13.02
CA GLY A 49 -13.50 9.42 12.29
C GLY A 49 -13.57 9.62 10.78
N TRP A 50 -14.46 10.50 10.30
CA TRP A 50 -14.57 10.84 8.88
C TRP A 50 -13.30 11.53 8.35
N VAL A 51 -12.74 12.47 9.10
CA VAL A 51 -11.48 13.13 8.73
C VAL A 51 -10.35 12.10 8.60
N LEU A 52 -10.26 11.13 9.52
CA LEU A 52 -9.24 10.09 9.45
C LEU A 52 -9.44 9.16 8.24
N ALA A 53 -10.69 8.79 7.95
CA ALA A 53 -11.01 7.97 6.78
C ALA A 53 -10.66 8.70 5.47
N ILE A 54 -11.02 9.98 5.36
CA ILE A 54 -10.68 10.81 4.19
C ILE A 54 -9.16 10.97 4.08
N ALA A 55 -8.45 11.16 5.20
CA ALA A 55 -6.99 11.24 5.21
C ALA A 55 -6.33 9.94 4.72
N LEU A 56 -6.83 8.77 5.15
CA LEU A 56 -6.32 7.47 4.72
C LEU A 56 -6.56 7.18 3.23
N VAL A 57 -7.69 7.63 2.69
CA VAL A 57 -8.05 7.39 1.28
C VAL A 57 -7.49 8.47 0.36
N ALA A 58 -7.88 9.73 0.55
CA ALA A 58 -7.52 10.84 -0.33
C ALA A 58 -6.25 11.57 0.12
N GLY A 59 -6.07 11.73 1.43
CA GLY A 59 -4.88 12.38 2.00
C GLY A 59 -3.59 11.64 1.66
N ASN A 60 -3.66 10.31 1.56
CA ASN A 60 -2.53 9.48 1.16
C ASN A 60 -2.09 9.74 -0.29
N VAL A 61 -3.05 9.82 -1.22
CA VAL A 61 -2.76 10.19 -2.63
C VAL A 61 -2.13 11.58 -2.70
N ALA A 62 -2.68 12.55 -1.96
CA ALA A 62 -2.13 13.90 -1.90
C ALA A 62 -0.73 13.94 -1.29
N ALA A 63 -0.46 13.14 -0.25
CA ALA A 63 0.84 13.06 0.42
C ALA A 63 1.90 12.48 -0.51
N VAL A 64 1.59 11.39 -1.22
CA VAL A 64 2.50 10.79 -2.22
C VAL A 64 2.81 11.81 -3.31
N TRP A 65 1.80 12.49 -3.84
CA TRP A 65 1.99 13.51 -4.87
C TRP A 65 2.86 14.68 -4.40
N ALA A 66 2.61 15.17 -3.18
CA ALA A 66 3.37 16.26 -2.57
C ALA A 66 4.83 15.87 -2.26
N LEU A 67 5.09 14.59 -1.99
CA LEU A 67 6.42 14.07 -1.67
C LEU A 67 7.21 13.60 -2.91
N MET A 68 6.60 13.53 -4.10
CA MET A 68 7.31 13.15 -5.32
C MET A 68 8.57 13.99 -5.60
N PRO A 69 8.59 15.32 -5.40
CA PRO A 69 9.81 16.11 -5.62
C PRO A 69 10.95 15.74 -4.67
N ALA A 70 10.64 15.22 -3.48
CA ALA A 70 11.63 14.86 -2.47
C ALA A 70 12.33 13.52 -2.77
N VAL A 71 11.75 12.69 -3.64
CA VAL A 71 12.33 11.41 -4.08
C VAL A 71 12.97 11.48 -5.46
N ARG A 72 13.01 12.67 -6.07
CA ARG A 72 13.68 12.90 -7.35
C ARG A 72 15.20 12.93 -7.14
N SER A 73 15.94 12.12 -7.89
CA SER A 73 17.39 12.21 -8.04
C SER A 73 17.76 12.20 -9.52
N GLU A 74 18.96 12.71 -9.82
CA GLU A 74 19.59 12.52 -11.12
C GLU A 74 20.71 11.50 -10.93
N ASP A 75 20.52 10.31 -11.47
CA ASP A 75 21.46 9.21 -11.33
C ASP A 75 21.95 8.76 -12.72
N PRO A 76 23.22 8.32 -12.83
CA PRO A 76 23.78 7.81 -14.07
C PRO A 76 23.12 6.47 -14.42
N VAL A 77 22.59 6.36 -15.64
CA VAL A 77 21.93 5.17 -16.14
C VAL A 77 22.77 4.47 -17.20
N THR A 78 22.67 3.13 -17.19
CA THR A 78 23.32 2.25 -18.17
C THR A 78 22.22 1.51 -18.94
N VAL A 79 22.50 1.11 -20.19
CA VAL A 79 21.50 0.40 -21.01
C VAL A 79 21.39 -1.04 -20.51
N ALA A 80 20.15 -1.48 -20.27
CA ALA A 80 19.86 -2.89 -20.00
C ALA A 80 20.04 -3.71 -21.29
N ILE A 81 20.91 -4.71 -21.23
CA ILE A 81 21.19 -5.67 -22.31
C ILE A 81 20.74 -7.07 -21.86
N ASN A 82 20.56 -8.00 -22.80
CA ASN A 82 20.13 -9.39 -22.51
C ASN A 82 18.82 -9.52 -21.71
N VAL A 83 17.85 -8.63 -21.95
CA VAL A 83 16.58 -8.60 -21.21
C VAL A 83 15.74 -9.86 -21.49
N LYS A 84 15.55 -10.69 -20.47
CA LYS A 84 14.55 -11.76 -20.44
C LYS A 84 13.23 -11.18 -19.97
N HIS A 85 12.18 -11.47 -20.73
CA HIS A 85 10.83 -11.05 -20.39
C HIS A 85 10.05 -12.24 -19.80
N GLY A 86 9.31 -11.99 -18.74
CA GLY A 86 8.39 -12.92 -18.12
C GLY A 86 7.11 -13.08 -18.94
N PRO A 87 6.19 -13.97 -18.50
CA PRO A 87 4.97 -14.30 -19.22
C PRO A 87 3.99 -13.13 -19.40
N PHE A 88 4.16 -12.02 -18.68
CA PHE A 88 3.33 -10.82 -18.80
C PHE A 88 4.08 -9.62 -19.42
N GLY A 89 5.26 -9.84 -20.00
CA GLY A 89 6.06 -8.82 -20.68
C GLY A 89 6.93 -7.96 -19.74
N GLU A 90 7.01 -8.32 -18.47
CA GLU A 90 7.89 -7.73 -17.47
C GLU A 90 9.34 -8.20 -17.65
N ALA A 91 10.33 -7.32 -17.46
CA ALA A 91 11.73 -7.73 -17.47
C ALA A 91 12.05 -8.53 -16.20
N VAL A 92 12.37 -9.82 -16.34
CA VAL A 92 12.67 -10.76 -15.22
C VAL A 92 14.16 -11.03 -15.03
N ALA A 93 14.97 -10.71 -16.03
CA ALA A 93 16.43 -10.73 -15.90
C ALA A 93 17.05 -9.83 -16.96
N TYR A 94 18.12 -9.13 -16.63
CA TYR A 94 18.84 -8.25 -17.55
C TYR A 94 20.27 -8.03 -17.04
N ASP A 95 21.19 -7.75 -17.95
CA ASP A 95 22.55 -7.32 -17.64
C ASP A 95 22.66 -5.81 -17.90
N CYS A 96 23.58 -5.12 -17.24
CA CYS A 96 23.81 -3.70 -17.49
C CYS A 96 25.06 -3.48 -18.35
N ALA A 97 24.96 -2.63 -19.36
CA ALA A 97 26.11 -2.22 -20.15
C ALA A 97 27.16 -1.54 -19.25
N PRO A 98 28.47 -1.79 -19.46
CA PRO A 98 29.53 -1.25 -18.61
C PRO A 98 29.72 0.26 -18.76
N GLU A 99 29.20 0.86 -19.83
CA GLU A 99 29.34 2.28 -20.14
C GLU A 99 28.07 3.05 -19.77
N ALA A 100 28.21 4.09 -18.94
CA ALA A 100 27.14 5.02 -18.64
C ALA A 100 26.73 5.78 -19.92
N VAL A 101 25.45 5.71 -20.27
CA VAL A 101 24.92 6.32 -21.51
C VAL A 101 24.41 7.74 -21.26
N GLY A 102 24.16 8.11 -20.00
CA GLY A 102 23.81 9.46 -19.58
C GLY A 102 23.27 9.52 -18.15
N ASN A 103 22.90 10.71 -17.69
CA ASN A 103 22.14 10.89 -16.46
C ASN A 103 20.65 10.90 -16.79
N ALA A 104 19.84 10.18 -16.02
CA ALA A 104 18.39 10.23 -16.13
C ALA A 104 17.77 10.70 -14.81
N GLU A 105 16.61 11.35 -14.91
CA GLU A 105 15.78 11.66 -13.76
C GLU A 105 15.15 10.37 -13.24
N ILE A 106 15.54 9.95 -12.03
CA ILE A 106 15.03 8.77 -11.35
C ILE A 106 14.18 9.20 -10.16
N PHE A 107 13.04 8.55 -10.00
CA PHE A 107 12.22 8.70 -8.81
C PHE A 107 12.45 7.49 -7.91
N HIS A 108 13.07 7.73 -6.76
CA HIS A 108 13.29 6.75 -5.69
C HIS A 108 12.00 6.52 -4.90
N THR A 109 10.98 5.98 -5.60
CA THR A 109 9.63 5.78 -5.07
C THR A 109 9.59 4.80 -3.90
N GLU A 110 10.59 3.92 -3.75
CA GLU A 110 10.71 2.99 -2.62
C GLU A 110 10.67 3.72 -1.26
N ARG A 111 11.08 5.00 -1.24
CA ARG A 111 11.11 5.84 -0.04
C ARG A 111 9.75 6.38 0.39
N ILE A 112 8.77 6.40 -0.50
CA ILE A 112 7.44 6.99 -0.24
C ILE A 112 6.29 6.05 -0.52
N MET A 113 6.51 4.94 -1.23
CA MET A 113 5.45 4.00 -1.60
C MET A 113 4.85 3.27 -0.40
N TRP A 114 5.55 3.16 0.73
CA TRP A 114 4.98 2.68 1.99
C TRP A 114 3.82 3.55 2.49
N LEU A 115 3.78 4.84 2.15
CA LEU A 115 2.62 5.70 2.44
C LEU A 115 1.44 5.23 1.59
N ALA A 116 1.62 5.14 0.27
CA ALA A 116 0.60 4.67 -0.67
C ALA A 116 0.06 3.28 -0.30
N ALA A 117 0.91 2.41 0.22
CA ALA A 117 0.57 1.07 0.69
C ALA A 117 -0.52 1.07 1.77
N THR A 118 -0.64 2.12 2.58
CA THR A 118 -1.70 2.23 3.60
C THR A 118 -3.06 2.59 3.02
N ASN A 119 -3.16 2.84 1.71
CA ASN A 119 -4.43 3.10 1.05
C ASN A 119 -5.21 1.78 0.88
N PRO A 120 -6.45 1.67 1.37
CA PRO A 120 -7.23 0.45 1.27
C PRO A 120 -7.41 0.00 -0.20
N VAL A 121 -7.52 0.93 -1.15
CA VAL A 121 -7.63 0.61 -2.59
C VAL A 121 -6.39 -0.12 -3.08
N VAL A 122 -5.20 0.36 -2.68
CA VAL A 122 -3.92 -0.27 -3.06
C VAL A 122 -3.81 -1.66 -2.45
N ILE A 123 -4.19 -1.82 -1.18
CA ILE A 123 -4.21 -3.12 -0.49
C ILE A 123 -5.16 -4.10 -1.22
N PHE A 124 -6.36 -3.67 -1.58
CA PHE A 124 -7.31 -4.49 -2.33
C PHE A 124 -6.77 -4.89 -3.71
N THR A 125 -6.18 -3.96 -4.47
CA THR A 125 -5.64 -4.26 -5.80
C THR A 125 -4.48 -5.25 -5.75
N MET A 126 -3.61 -5.13 -4.72
CA MET A 126 -2.48 -6.03 -4.54
C MET A 126 -2.92 -7.42 -4.09
N MET A 127 -3.81 -7.52 -3.10
CA MET A 127 -4.34 -8.83 -2.67
C MET A 127 -5.15 -9.53 -3.77
N ALA A 128 -5.84 -8.76 -4.62
CA ALA A 128 -6.54 -9.33 -5.77
C ALA A 128 -5.58 -9.94 -6.80
N ALA A 129 -4.37 -9.39 -6.94
CA ALA A 129 -3.34 -9.97 -7.79
C ALA A 129 -2.85 -11.32 -7.26
N ASP A 130 -2.51 -11.38 -5.96
CA ASP A 130 -1.93 -12.57 -5.31
C ASP A 130 -2.87 -13.79 -5.28
N THR A 131 -4.18 -13.54 -5.28
CA THR A 131 -5.20 -14.58 -5.12
C THR A 131 -5.78 -15.05 -6.46
N GLY A 132 -5.26 -14.57 -7.59
CA GLY A 132 -5.81 -14.83 -8.92
C GLY A 132 -7.19 -14.20 -9.12
N LEU A 133 -7.52 -13.18 -8.32
CA LEU A 133 -8.73 -12.36 -8.32
C LEU A 133 -8.68 -11.28 -9.42
N ALA A 134 -7.66 -11.29 -10.28
CA ALA A 134 -7.32 -10.26 -11.26
C ALA A 134 -8.19 -10.26 -12.53
N ASP A 135 -9.23 -11.09 -12.65
CA ASP A 135 -10.07 -11.22 -13.87
C ASP A 135 -10.74 -9.91 -14.33
N GLY A 136 -10.68 -8.84 -13.53
CA GLY A 136 -11.08 -7.47 -13.92
C GLY A 136 -10.03 -6.38 -13.66
N ILE A 137 -8.84 -6.73 -13.17
CA ILE A 137 -7.75 -5.80 -12.89
C ILE A 137 -6.61 -6.12 -13.84
N PRO A 138 -6.22 -5.20 -14.74
CA PRO A 138 -5.06 -5.42 -15.59
C PRO A 138 -3.82 -5.76 -14.76
N GLY A 139 -3.22 -6.94 -14.98
CA GLY A 139 -2.12 -7.46 -14.17
C GLY A 139 -0.87 -6.57 -14.12
N TRP A 140 -0.73 -5.65 -15.07
CA TRP A 140 0.33 -4.63 -15.06
C TRP A 140 0.19 -3.62 -13.92
N ILE A 141 -1.02 -3.36 -13.41
CA ILE A 141 -1.26 -2.39 -12.32
C ILE A 141 -0.61 -2.83 -11.01
N PRO A 142 -0.93 -4.03 -10.46
CA PRO A 142 -0.28 -4.50 -9.23
C PRO A 142 1.23 -4.71 -9.43
N ALA A 143 1.67 -5.15 -10.61
CA ALA A 143 3.10 -5.27 -10.92
C ALA A 143 3.81 -3.90 -10.91
N ALA A 144 3.21 -2.86 -11.49
CA ALA A 144 3.75 -1.51 -11.48
C ALA A 144 3.78 -0.89 -10.07
N LEU A 145 2.74 -1.13 -9.27
CA LEU A 145 2.70 -0.72 -7.86
C LEU A 145 3.82 -1.41 -7.06
N GLN A 146 4.01 -2.72 -7.26
CA GLN A 146 5.07 -3.48 -6.61
C GLN A 146 6.45 -2.97 -7.02
N SER A 147 6.69 -2.81 -8.32
CA SER A 147 7.93 -2.25 -8.86
C SER A 147 8.22 -0.83 -8.33
N ALA A 148 7.19 -0.01 -8.14
CA ALA A 148 7.36 1.31 -7.53
C ALA A 148 7.78 1.22 -6.06
N GLY A 149 7.23 0.26 -5.32
CA GLY A 149 7.63 -0.04 -3.94
C GLY A 149 9.05 -0.56 -3.82
N ASP A 150 9.48 -1.37 -4.79
CA ASP A 150 10.80 -1.99 -4.81
C ASP A 150 11.88 -1.10 -5.45
N GLY A 151 11.49 0.06 -6.00
CA GLY A 151 12.41 0.99 -6.70
C GLY A 151 12.95 0.43 -8.03
N SER A 152 12.36 -0.65 -8.55
CA SER A 152 12.81 -1.37 -9.75
C SER A 152 12.29 -0.79 -11.07
N GLN A 153 11.81 0.45 -11.03
CA GLN A 153 11.28 1.20 -12.20
C GLN A 153 12.35 1.40 -13.28
N VAL A 154 13.63 1.44 -12.87
CA VAL A 154 14.78 1.61 -13.76
C VAL A 154 15.74 0.44 -13.57
N PRO A 155 15.96 -0.42 -14.58
CA PRO A 155 16.69 -1.67 -14.42
C PRO A 155 18.18 -1.48 -14.11
N CYS A 156 18.81 -0.43 -14.64
CA CYS A 156 20.28 -0.30 -14.62
C CYS A 156 20.72 1.08 -14.14
N VAL A 157 20.92 1.21 -12.82
CA VAL A 157 21.40 2.44 -12.17
C VAL A 157 22.86 2.25 -11.71
N GLY A 158 23.77 3.12 -12.14
CA GLY A 158 25.18 3.05 -11.74
C GLY A 158 25.96 1.83 -12.25
N GLY A 159 25.50 1.14 -13.30
CA GLY A 159 26.18 -0.01 -13.91
C GLY A 159 26.07 -1.32 -13.15
N VAL A 160 25.28 -1.34 -12.05
CA VAL A 160 24.97 -2.55 -11.30
C VAL A 160 23.54 -2.96 -11.67
N PRO A 161 23.28 -4.23 -12.02
CA PRO A 161 21.91 -4.71 -12.13
C PRO A 161 21.25 -4.54 -10.78
N LEU A 162 20.05 -3.94 -10.74
CA LEU A 162 19.26 -3.93 -9.51
C LEU A 162 18.78 -5.38 -9.28
N VAL A 163 19.65 -6.20 -8.69
CA VAL A 163 19.38 -7.61 -8.42
C VAL A 163 18.15 -7.67 -7.53
N GLU A 164 17.25 -8.56 -7.91
CA GLU A 164 16.01 -8.98 -7.25
C GLU A 164 16.23 -9.59 -5.84
N ASP A 165 17.24 -9.12 -5.09
CA ASP A 165 17.59 -9.53 -3.73
C ASP A 165 17.40 -8.37 -2.72
N SER A 166 16.88 -7.23 -3.19
CA SER A 166 16.25 -6.23 -2.34
C SER A 166 15.11 -6.91 -1.58
N MET A 167 15.07 -6.72 -0.26
CA MET A 167 14.09 -7.31 0.64
C MET A 167 12.64 -7.07 0.14
N HIS A 168 12.08 -8.03 -0.59
CA HIS A 168 10.73 -7.97 -1.17
C HIS A 168 9.70 -8.08 -0.05
N ALA A 169 9.37 -6.95 0.55
CA ALA A 169 8.24 -6.86 1.46
C ALA A 169 7.00 -6.55 0.61
N PRO A 170 6.01 -7.48 0.50
CA PRO A 170 4.83 -7.24 -0.30
C PRO A 170 4.11 -6.00 0.21
N LEU A 171 3.85 -5.03 -0.69
CA LEU A 171 3.27 -3.73 -0.33
C LEU A 171 1.96 -3.86 0.45
N ALA A 172 1.14 -4.85 0.11
CA ALA A 172 -0.09 -5.15 0.85
C ALA A 172 0.17 -5.46 2.34
N ALA A 173 1.23 -6.21 2.65
CA ALA A 173 1.58 -6.54 4.03
C ALA A 173 2.07 -5.31 4.81
N ILE A 174 2.84 -4.43 4.17
CA ILE A 174 3.28 -3.16 4.77
C ILE A 174 2.05 -2.29 5.09
N GLY A 175 1.13 -2.16 4.12
CA GLY A 175 -0.12 -1.43 4.27
C GLY A 175 -0.95 -1.89 5.47
N LEU A 176 -1.21 -3.20 5.53
CA LEU A 176 -1.96 -3.81 6.62
C LEU A 176 -1.25 -3.66 7.98
N ALA A 177 0.07 -3.81 8.03
CA ALA A 177 0.84 -3.66 9.26
C ALA A 177 0.76 -2.23 9.82
N LEU A 178 0.87 -1.22 8.96
CA LEU A 178 0.79 0.19 9.35
C LEU A 178 -0.63 0.55 9.82
N GLN A 179 -1.65 0.17 9.06
CA GLN A 179 -3.05 0.39 9.45
C GLN A 179 -3.39 -0.34 10.77
N GLY A 180 -2.95 -1.58 10.92
CA GLY A 180 -3.14 -2.38 12.13
C GLY A 180 -2.46 -1.74 13.35
N THR A 181 -1.25 -1.20 13.17
CA THR A 181 -0.53 -0.47 14.22
C THR A 181 -1.29 0.79 14.63
N LEU A 182 -1.78 1.57 13.67
CA LEU A 182 -2.59 2.77 13.96
C LEU A 182 -3.88 2.41 14.72
N ALA A 183 -4.58 1.37 14.28
CA ALA A 183 -5.78 0.87 14.95
C ALA A 183 -5.50 0.44 16.39
N ALA A 184 -4.43 -0.33 16.61
CA ALA A 184 -4.03 -0.79 17.94
C ALA A 184 -3.69 0.38 18.88
N LEU A 185 -2.97 1.39 18.40
CA LEU A 185 -2.64 2.59 19.18
C LEU A 185 -3.90 3.37 19.57
N LEU A 186 -4.82 3.59 18.64
CA LEU A 186 -6.08 4.30 18.90
C LEU A 186 -6.97 3.54 19.88
N LEU A 187 -7.07 2.21 19.75
CA LEU A 187 -7.79 1.37 20.69
C LEU A 187 -7.16 1.41 22.08
N ALA A 188 -5.84 1.26 22.19
CA ALA A 188 -5.14 1.29 23.47
C ALA A 188 -5.30 2.66 24.17
N ALA A 189 -5.18 3.75 23.41
CA ALA A 189 -5.39 5.10 23.91
C ALA A 189 -6.84 5.33 24.35
N GLY A 190 -7.81 4.88 23.55
CA GLY A 190 -9.24 4.93 23.86
C GLY A 190 -9.58 4.17 25.15
N GLN A 191 -9.11 2.93 25.27
CA GLN A 191 -9.30 2.10 26.46
C GLN A 191 -8.67 2.73 27.70
N ARG A 192 -7.43 3.25 27.60
CA ARG A 192 -6.76 3.93 28.72
C ARG A 192 -7.54 5.17 29.17
N SER A 193 -8.06 5.95 28.22
CA SER A 193 -8.87 7.14 28.51
C SER A 193 -10.21 6.80 29.15
N ALA A 194 -10.89 5.76 28.66
CA ALA A 194 -12.14 5.27 29.25
C ALA A 194 -11.93 4.77 30.70
N ARG A 195 -10.88 3.97 30.94
CA ARG A 195 -10.52 3.48 32.29
C ARG A 195 -10.20 4.62 33.25
N ARG A 196 -9.46 5.64 32.81
CA ARG A 196 -9.17 6.83 33.63
C ARG A 196 -10.45 7.56 34.03
N ARG A 197 -11.41 7.72 33.11
CA ARG A 197 -12.69 8.37 33.40
C ARG A 197 -13.52 7.60 34.41
N LEU A 198 -13.58 6.28 34.29
CA LEU A 198 -14.25 5.40 35.24
C LEU A 198 -13.62 5.51 36.64
N ALA A 199 -12.29 5.55 36.72
CA ALA A 199 -11.57 5.71 37.99
C ALA A 199 -11.74 7.09 38.64
N THR A 200 -11.94 8.17 37.86
CA THR A 200 -12.22 9.52 38.39
C THR A 200 -13.70 9.75 38.74
N ALA A 201 -14.59 8.86 38.31
CA ALA A 201 -16.04 8.97 38.55
C ALA A 201 -16.53 8.08 39.72
N ALA A 202 -15.65 7.21 40.24
CA ALA A 202 -15.83 6.43 41.47
C ALA A 202 -15.21 7.18 42.65
#